data_AF-A0A960LTE7-F1
#
_entry.id   AF-A0A960LTE7-F1
#
_cell.length_a   1.000
_cell.length_b   1.000
_cell.length_c   1.000
_cell.angle_alpha   90.00
_cell.angle_beta   90.00
_cell.angle_gamma   90.00
#
_symmetry.space_group_name_H-M   'P 1'
#
loop_
_entity.id
_entity.type
_entity.pdbx_description
1 polymer ?
#
loop_
_entity_poly.entity_id
_entity_poly.type
_entity_poly.pdbx_seq_one_letter_code
_entity_poly.pdbx_strand_id
1 'polypeptide(L)'
;MKTPVRSFLITAVLTLATVSGFLPGSTVIAQVGTPSVSPAAEPTKPVQEPLTIQRFPSYYHSQQPLTPEPEIILRFSGPVSEKAVKEAASFTDSKSERSIPVKVSRPNAEAIKEIQPWGDDGNRLALSADHFVMVKPITELSTSVSWVLRLEAPLASIDGKRTLAATWRENLGTLYPFTVRSTNGVNRYDEANFIQINLSKVVHDEITEEILAGFLKIQPEPKNFGIKKSYQTIQLSGDFENGRTYEVTVFPGLKAYDETQLVAQVKSKVVFTPNPGFVTLPAFSKVQNASGAKRFDILTGNLKGLRVRVKQ
;
A
#
# COMPACT_ATOMS: atom_id res chain seq x y z
N MET A 1 6.75 -12.35 -55.42
CA MET A 1 7.45 -11.14 -55.91
C MET A 1 8.68 -10.92 -55.06
N LYS A 2 9.86 -10.86 -55.69
CA LYS A 2 11.16 -10.72 -55.05
C LYS A 2 11.54 -9.25 -54.86
N THR A 3 12.35 -9.03 -53.81
CA THR A 3 13.40 -8.00 -53.59
C THR A 3 13.01 -6.55 -53.25
N PRO A 4 13.91 -5.75 -52.60
CA PRO A 4 15.18 -6.09 -51.93
C PRO A 4 15.46 -5.41 -50.56
N VAL A 5 16.49 -5.95 -49.90
CA VAL A 5 17.28 -5.39 -48.79
C VAL A 5 18.09 -4.17 -49.26
N ARG A 6 18.22 -3.13 -48.43
CA ARG A 6 19.21 -2.06 -48.60
C ARG A 6 20.08 -1.90 -47.35
N SER A 7 21.37 -2.16 -47.53
CA SER A 7 22.47 -1.80 -46.65
C SER A 7 22.59 -0.28 -46.49
N PHE A 8 22.92 0.18 -45.28
CA PHE A 8 23.41 1.53 -45.04
C PHE A 8 24.86 1.47 -44.55
N LEU A 9 25.72 2.19 -45.26
CA LEU A 9 27.14 2.43 -45.00
C LEU A 9 27.31 3.94 -45.16
N ILE A 10 27.63 4.67 -44.07
CA ILE A 10 27.96 6.10 -44.09
C ILE A 10 29.09 6.26 -43.06
N THR A 11 30.36 6.23 -43.48
CA THR A 11 31.19 7.37 -43.93
C THR A 11 31.56 8.33 -42.80
N ALA A 12 32.81 8.23 -42.35
CA ALA A 12 33.45 9.08 -41.36
C ALA A 12 33.72 10.49 -41.93
N VAL A 13 33.46 11.50 -41.11
CA VAL A 13 33.75 12.92 -41.40
C VAL A 13 35.20 13.22 -41.02
N LEU A 14 35.99 13.65 -42.01
CA LEU A 14 37.34 14.14 -41.86
C LEU A 14 37.30 15.66 -41.62
N THR A 15 37.72 16.12 -40.46
CA THR A 15 37.84 17.55 -40.15
C THR A 15 39.25 18.02 -40.49
N LEU A 16 39.39 18.86 -41.52
CA LEU A 16 40.60 19.63 -41.80
C LEU A 16 40.74 20.78 -40.78
N ALA A 17 41.89 20.85 -40.11
CA ALA A 17 42.32 22.05 -39.40
C ALA A 17 43.39 22.78 -40.23
N THR A 18 43.09 24.05 -40.51
CA THR A 18 43.90 25.04 -41.22
C THR A 18 45.18 25.41 -40.47
N VAL A 19 46.25 25.61 -41.26
CA VAL A 19 47.58 26.10 -40.86
C VAL A 19 47.59 27.63 -40.85
N SER A 20 48.17 28.24 -39.82
CA SER A 20 48.79 29.58 -39.92
C SER A 20 49.72 29.84 -38.72
N GLY A 21 50.98 30.21 -38.98
CA GLY A 21 51.86 30.84 -37.98
C GLY A 21 53.33 30.44 -38.07
N PHE A 22 54.09 31.14 -38.92
CA PHE A 22 55.54 31.07 -39.03
C PHE A 22 56.22 31.83 -37.88
N LEU A 23 57.22 31.24 -37.21
CA LEU A 23 58.34 31.93 -36.57
C LEU A 23 59.62 31.08 -36.71
N PRO A 24 60.79 31.68 -36.99
CA PRO A 24 62.02 30.96 -37.26
C PRO A 24 62.86 30.76 -35.99
N GLY A 25 63.52 29.61 -35.91
CA GLY A 25 64.58 29.35 -34.94
C GLY A 25 64.19 28.30 -33.90
N SER A 26 64.47 27.04 -34.20
CA SER A 26 64.90 26.05 -33.20
C SER A 26 65.48 24.81 -33.86
N THR A 27 66.68 24.52 -33.40
CA THR A 27 67.59 23.39 -33.63
C THR A 27 66.92 22.03 -33.84
N VAL A 28 67.36 21.32 -34.88
CA VAL A 28 67.09 19.89 -35.09
C VAL A 28 67.89 19.08 -34.06
N ILE A 29 67.20 18.45 -33.11
CA ILE A 29 67.78 17.38 -32.28
C ILE A 29 67.23 16.06 -32.81
N ALA A 30 68.11 15.21 -33.32
CA ALA A 30 67.78 13.84 -33.69
C ALA A 30 67.48 13.03 -32.42
N GLN A 31 66.22 12.61 -32.23
CA GLN A 31 65.86 11.65 -31.20
C GLN A 31 66.01 10.22 -31.76
N VAL A 32 66.97 9.51 -31.19
CA VAL A 32 67.20 8.07 -31.36
C VAL A 32 65.95 7.32 -30.89
N GLY A 33 65.36 6.51 -31.77
CA GLY A 33 64.20 5.69 -31.47
C GLY A 33 64.54 4.60 -30.46
N THR A 34 63.85 4.59 -29.32
CA THR A 34 63.71 3.40 -28.49
C THR A 34 62.53 2.57 -29.02
N PRO A 35 62.65 1.24 -29.09
CA PRO A 35 61.53 0.39 -29.49
C PRO A 35 60.43 0.47 -28.41
N SER A 36 59.27 0.98 -28.81
CA SER A 36 58.04 0.93 -28.01
C SER A 36 57.60 -0.52 -27.88
N VAL A 37 57.80 -1.10 -26.70
CA VAL A 37 57.18 -2.36 -26.31
C VAL A 37 55.69 -2.07 -26.10
N SER A 38 54.83 -2.60 -26.96
CA SER A 38 53.39 -2.59 -26.75
C SER A 38 53.06 -3.24 -25.40
N PRO A 39 52.29 -2.60 -24.50
CA PRO A 39 51.75 -3.29 -23.35
C PRO A 39 50.79 -4.37 -23.83
N ALA A 40 51.04 -5.61 -23.40
CA ALA A 40 50.12 -6.72 -23.59
C ALA A 40 48.74 -6.33 -23.07
N ALA A 41 47.70 -6.52 -23.90
CA ALA A 41 46.33 -6.30 -23.51
C ALA A 41 46.00 -7.10 -22.25
N GLU A 42 45.61 -6.40 -21.17
CA GLU A 42 45.01 -7.05 -20.01
C GLU A 42 43.82 -7.90 -20.48
N PRO A 43 43.64 -9.13 -19.96
CA PRO A 43 42.47 -9.93 -20.27
C PRO A 43 41.23 -9.19 -19.79
N THR A 44 40.42 -8.69 -20.74
CA THR A 44 39.09 -8.14 -20.49
C THR A 44 38.31 -9.13 -19.64
N LYS A 45 38.03 -8.76 -18.38
CA LYS A 45 37.12 -9.51 -17.51
C LYS A 45 35.81 -9.76 -18.28
N PRO A 46 35.25 -10.97 -18.24
CA PRO A 46 33.98 -11.24 -18.91
C PRO A 46 32.94 -10.23 -18.41
N VAL A 47 32.28 -9.56 -19.36
CA VAL A 47 31.21 -8.60 -19.08
C VAL A 47 30.06 -9.37 -18.44
N GLN A 48 29.94 -9.32 -17.11
CA GLN A 48 28.82 -9.90 -16.38
C GLN A 48 27.57 -9.08 -16.67
N GLU A 49 26.49 -9.74 -17.05
CA GLU A 49 25.20 -9.09 -17.25
C GLU A 49 24.61 -8.63 -15.90
N PRO A 50 23.82 -7.54 -15.84
CA PRO A 50 23.20 -7.10 -14.60
C PRO A 50 22.14 -8.12 -14.13
N LEU A 51 22.20 -8.49 -12.85
CA LEU A 51 21.10 -9.24 -12.21
C LEU A 51 19.96 -8.26 -11.90
N THR A 52 18.84 -8.37 -12.62
CA THR A 52 17.67 -7.52 -12.42
C THR A 52 16.65 -8.22 -11.54
N ILE A 53 15.94 -7.45 -10.72
CA ILE A 53 14.99 -7.95 -9.72
C ILE A 53 13.63 -7.31 -9.98
N GLN A 54 12.57 -8.11 -9.90
CA GLN A 54 11.20 -7.64 -9.87
C GLN A 54 10.48 -8.23 -8.67
N ARG A 55 9.57 -7.47 -8.07
CA ARG A 55 8.82 -7.90 -6.88
C ARG A 55 7.34 -8.13 -7.17
N PHE A 56 6.76 -9.07 -6.42
CA PHE A 56 5.35 -9.41 -6.45
C PHE A 56 4.83 -9.55 -5.00
N PRO A 57 3.72 -8.88 -4.64
CA PRO A 57 2.97 -7.95 -5.48
C PRO A 57 3.80 -6.69 -5.82
N SER A 58 3.59 -6.14 -7.02
CA SER A 58 4.36 -4.98 -7.50
C SER A 58 3.95 -3.68 -6.80
N TYR A 59 2.75 -3.64 -6.21
CA TYR A 59 2.28 -2.58 -5.33
C TYR A 59 1.23 -3.14 -4.35
N TYR A 60 1.04 -2.48 -3.22
CA TYR A 60 -0.04 -2.81 -2.28
C TYR A 60 -1.26 -1.92 -2.55
N HIS A 61 -2.46 -2.48 -2.40
CA HIS A 61 -3.72 -1.78 -2.58
C HIS A 61 -4.79 -2.30 -1.62
N SER A 62 -6.02 -1.78 -1.70
CA SER A 62 -7.08 -2.10 -0.73
C SER A 62 -7.44 -3.58 -0.62
N GLN A 63 -7.31 -4.37 -1.69
CA GLN A 63 -7.60 -5.82 -1.70
C GLN A 63 -6.34 -6.67 -1.44
N GLN A 64 -5.15 -6.07 -1.52
CA GLN A 64 -3.88 -6.72 -1.20
C GLN A 64 -3.03 -5.71 -0.42
N PRO A 65 -3.41 -5.41 0.84
CA PRO A 65 -2.71 -4.42 1.64
C PRO A 65 -1.35 -4.94 2.10
N LEU A 66 -0.48 -4.02 2.51
CA LEU A 66 0.74 -4.38 3.24
C LEU A 66 0.33 -4.89 4.62
N THR A 67 0.71 -6.11 4.96
CA THR A 67 0.45 -6.72 6.28
C THR A 67 1.69 -6.60 7.19
N PRO A 68 1.58 -6.91 8.50
CA PRO A 68 2.74 -7.07 9.39
C PRO A 68 3.72 -8.17 8.95
N GLU A 69 3.24 -9.19 8.24
CA GLU A 69 4.06 -10.31 7.74
C GLU A 69 3.91 -10.46 6.22
N PRO A 70 4.37 -9.48 5.42
CA PRO A 70 4.13 -9.52 3.99
C PRO A 70 4.90 -10.65 3.33
N GLU A 71 4.22 -11.36 2.43
CA GLU A 71 4.83 -12.36 1.57
C GLU A 71 5.19 -11.71 0.22
N ILE A 72 6.50 -11.60 -0.05
CA ILE A 72 6.99 -10.94 -1.26
C ILE A 72 7.76 -11.97 -2.09
N ILE A 73 7.36 -12.15 -3.34
CA ILE A 73 8.11 -12.97 -4.29
C ILE A 73 9.03 -12.06 -5.10
N LEU A 74 10.31 -12.36 -5.06
CA LEU A 74 11.35 -11.74 -5.87
C LEU A 74 11.64 -12.62 -7.08
N ARG A 75 11.50 -12.05 -8.27
CA ARG A 75 11.86 -12.65 -9.55
C ARG A 75 13.17 -12.06 -10.04
N PHE A 76 14.14 -12.93 -10.32
CA PHE A 76 15.48 -12.57 -10.77
C PHE A 76 15.66 -12.91 -12.26
N SER A 77 16.46 -12.11 -12.99
CA SER A 77 16.80 -12.42 -14.39
C SER A 77 17.70 -13.65 -14.55
N GLY A 78 18.34 -14.10 -13.47
CA GLY A 78 19.11 -15.35 -13.42
C GLY A 78 18.73 -16.18 -12.19
N PRO A 79 19.08 -17.48 -12.17
CA PRO A 79 18.82 -18.34 -11.02
C PRO A 79 19.64 -17.87 -9.81
N VAL A 80 19.04 -17.84 -8.62
CA VAL A 80 19.69 -17.39 -7.37
C VAL A 80 19.51 -18.40 -6.24
N SER A 81 20.49 -18.45 -5.34
CA SER A 81 20.46 -19.29 -4.14
C SER A 81 19.64 -18.63 -3.04
N GLU A 82 18.74 -19.38 -2.40
CA GLU A 82 17.99 -18.92 -1.23
C GLU A 82 18.90 -18.45 -0.09
N LYS A 83 20.02 -19.15 0.11
CA LYS A 83 21.01 -18.81 1.15
C LYS A 83 21.62 -17.43 0.89
N ALA A 84 22.00 -17.16 -0.36
CA ALA A 84 22.58 -15.88 -0.75
C ALA A 84 21.56 -14.74 -0.59
N VAL A 85 20.29 -14.96 -0.96
CA VAL A 85 19.23 -13.97 -0.73
C VAL A 85 18.97 -13.77 0.76
N LYS A 86 18.97 -14.84 1.57
CA LYS A 86 18.78 -14.76 3.02
C LYS A 86 19.84 -13.92 3.72
N GLU A 87 21.09 -14.02 3.27
CA GLU A 87 22.22 -13.26 3.81
C GLU A 87 22.21 -11.79 3.34
N ALA A 88 21.70 -11.52 2.12
CA ALA A 88 21.71 -10.19 1.53
C ALA A 88 20.43 -9.36 1.79
N ALA A 89 19.30 -10.00 2.09
CA ALA A 89 18.00 -9.33 2.14
C ALA A 89 17.56 -8.93 3.56
N SER A 90 16.95 -7.75 3.67
CA SER A 90 16.33 -7.28 4.90
C SER A 90 15.18 -6.30 4.66
N PHE A 91 14.26 -6.22 5.62
CA PHE A 91 13.28 -5.14 5.72
C PHE A 91 13.87 -4.03 6.56
N THR A 92 14.10 -2.86 5.97
CA THR A 92 14.66 -1.70 6.67
C THR A 92 13.59 -0.64 6.87
N ASP A 93 13.59 -0.03 8.04
CA ASP A 93 12.86 1.21 8.26
C ASP A 93 13.48 2.32 7.38
N SER A 94 12.63 3.10 6.70
CA SER A 94 13.08 4.21 5.85
C SER A 94 13.69 5.38 6.63
N LYS A 95 13.33 5.54 7.91
CA LYS A 95 13.71 6.66 8.78
C LYS A 95 14.72 6.26 9.84
N SER A 96 14.67 5.03 10.30
CA SER A 96 15.65 4.48 11.24
C SER A 96 16.54 3.46 10.55
N GLU A 97 17.76 3.26 11.03
CA GLU A 97 18.64 2.19 10.52
C GLU A 97 18.21 0.80 11.03
N ARG A 98 17.01 0.67 11.61
CA ARG A 98 16.48 -0.61 12.07
C ARG A 98 16.24 -1.52 10.88
N SER A 99 16.79 -2.72 10.97
CA SER A 99 16.68 -3.76 9.95
C SER A 99 16.12 -5.03 10.57
N ILE A 100 15.17 -5.66 9.88
CA ILE A 100 14.59 -6.96 10.22
C ILE A 100 15.06 -7.95 9.15
N PRO A 101 15.77 -9.02 9.53
CA PRO A 101 16.20 -10.04 8.56
C PRO A 101 15.01 -10.79 7.95
N VAL A 102 15.25 -11.45 6.83
CA VAL A 102 14.21 -12.22 6.12
C VAL A 102 14.26 -13.72 6.42
N LYS A 103 13.08 -14.34 6.42
CA LYS A 103 12.90 -15.76 6.16
C LYS A 103 12.77 -15.93 4.65
N VAL A 104 13.47 -16.94 4.11
CA VAL A 104 13.53 -17.22 2.68
C VAL A 104 13.02 -18.63 2.41
N SER A 105 12.29 -18.79 1.31
CA SER A 105 11.81 -20.08 0.80
C SER A 105 11.44 -19.99 -0.68
N ARG A 106 11.34 -21.12 -1.38
CA ARG A 106 10.76 -21.15 -2.73
C ARG A 106 9.25 -20.90 -2.69
N PRO A 107 8.72 -20.05 -3.58
CA PRO A 107 7.28 -19.97 -3.76
C PRO A 107 6.74 -21.29 -4.32
N ASN A 108 5.44 -21.54 -4.11
CA ASN A 108 4.79 -22.72 -4.69
C ASN A 108 4.65 -22.58 -6.22
N ALA A 109 4.40 -23.71 -6.91
CA ALA A 109 4.35 -23.75 -8.37
C ALA A 109 3.20 -22.91 -8.97
N GLU A 110 2.07 -22.78 -8.25
CA GLU A 110 0.92 -21.99 -8.68
C GLU A 110 1.25 -20.49 -8.69
N ALA A 111 1.82 -19.99 -7.59
CA ALA A 111 2.28 -18.61 -7.47
C ALA A 111 3.33 -18.27 -8.53
N ILE A 112 4.28 -19.17 -8.79
CA ILE A 112 5.27 -19.01 -9.87
C ILE A 112 4.55 -18.88 -11.22
N LYS A 113 3.60 -19.78 -11.52
CA LYS A 113 2.85 -19.77 -12.78
C LYS A 113 2.15 -18.43 -13.00
N GLU A 114 1.59 -17.82 -11.96
CA GLU A 114 0.91 -16.53 -12.03
C GLU A 114 1.82 -15.35 -12.39
N ILE A 115 3.07 -15.37 -11.95
CA ILE A 115 4.03 -14.27 -12.09
C ILE A 115 5.09 -14.51 -13.17
N GLN A 116 4.97 -15.60 -13.94
CA GLN A 116 5.85 -15.82 -15.07
C GLN A 116 5.77 -14.64 -16.06
N PRO A 117 6.91 -14.19 -16.62
CA PRO A 117 6.90 -13.16 -17.65
C PRO A 117 6.19 -13.66 -18.91
N TRP A 118 5.58 -12.75 -19.65
CA TRP A 118 5.10 -13.05 -21.00
C TRP A 118 6.28 -13.05 -21.98
N GLY A 119 6.32 -14.04 -22.85
CA GLY A 119 7.21 -14.12 -24.01
C GLY A 119 6.60 -13.43 -25.23
N ASP A 120 7.43 -13.26 -26.24
CA ASP A 120 7.05 -12.57 -27.49
C ASP A 120 5.98 -13.35 -28.29
N ASP A 121 5.87 -14.66 -28.04
CA ASP A 121 4.86 -15.55 -28.60
C ASP A 121 3.49 -15.45 -27.90
N GLY A 122 3.37 -14.57 -26.90
CA GLY A 122 2.18 -14.41 -26.09
C GLY A 122 1.98 -15.50 -25.04
N ASN A 123 2.92 -16.44 -24.87
CA ASN A 123 2.90 -17.44 -23.82
C ASN A 123 3.75 -16.99 -22.63
N ARG A 124 3.47 -17.55 -21.44
CA ARG A 124 4.33 -17.32 -20.28
C ARG A 124 5.66 -18.07 -20.45
N LEU A 125 6.77 -17.35 -20.26
CA LEU A 125 8.10 -17.95 -20.21
C LEU A 125 8.14 -18.98 -19.07
N ALA A 126 8.62 -20.18 -19.35
CA ALA A 126 8.71 -21.26 -18.37
C ALA A 126 10.05 -21.18 -17.60
N LEU A 127 10.23 -20.11 -16.81
CA LEU A 127 11.44 -19.98 -15.99
C LEU A 127 11.44 -21.01 -14.85
N SER A 128 12.62 -21.57 -14.54
CA SER A 128 12.83 -22.48 -13.41
C SER A 128 12.49 -21.78 -12.08
N ALA A 129 12.10 -22.57 -11.07
CA ALA A 129 11.84 -22.10 -9.71
C ALA A 129 13.04 -21.36 -9.09
N ASP A 130 14.26 -21.60 -9.55
CA ASP A 130 15.46 -20.93 -9.07
C ASP A 130 15.52 -19.43 -9.38
N HIS A 131 14.71 -18.96 -10.33
CA HIS A 131 14.53 -17.53 -10.61
C HIS A 131 13.64 -16.84 -9.56
N PHE A 132 13.00 -17.59 -8.68
CA PHE A 132 11.99 -17.06 -7.75
C PHE A 132 12.36 -17.36 -6.31
N VAL A 133 12.22 -16.34 -5.47
CA VAL A 133 12.47 -16.44 -4.04
C VAL A 133 11.36 -15.72 -3.29
N MET A 134 10.69 -16.40 -2.37
CA MET A 134 9.75 -15.78 -1.46
C MET A 134 10.49 -15.32 -0.21
N VAL A 135 10.30 -14.06 0.15
CA VAL A 135 10.83 -13.43 1.36
C VAL A 135 9.70 -13.00 2.28
N LYS A 136 9.87 -13.25 3.57
CA LYS A 136 8.99 -12.79 4.65
C LYS A 136 9.87 -12.20 5.77
N PRO A 137 9.41 -11.24 6.57
CA PRO A 137 10.19 -10.82 7.73
C PRO A 137 10.26 -11.95 8.77
N ILE A 138 11.34 -12.04 9.55
CA ILE A 138 11.43 -13.00 10.67
C ILE A 138 10.56 -12.56 11.87
N THR A 139 10.26 -11.28 11.96
CA THR A 139 9.43 -10.68 13.02
C THR A 139 8.48 -9.68 12.38
N GLU A 140 7.25 -9.61 12.89
CA GLU A 140 6.24 -8.67 12.41
C GLU A 140 6.79 -7.24 12.23
N LEU A 141 6.46 -6.64 11.10
CA LEU A 141 6.77 -5.26 10.79
C LEU A 141 6.00 -4.35 11.75
N SER A 142 6.71 -3.43 12.40
CA SER A 142 6.06 -2.48 13.30
C SER A 142 5.20 -1.47 12.54
N THR A 143 4.10 -1.06 13.18
CA THR A 143 3.21 -0.02 12.67
C THR A 143 3.81 1.39 12.83
N SER A 144 3.25 2.37 12.12
CA SER A 144 3.66 3.78 12.07
C SER A 144 5.03 4.04 11.44
N VAL A 145 5.57 3.05 10.73
CA VAL A 145 6.88 3.09 10.08
C VAL A 145 6.71 2.80 8.58
N SER A 146 7.52 3.45 7.73
CA SER A 146 7.60 3.14 6.30
C SER A 146 8.74 2.17 6.05
N TRP A 147 8.44 1.08 5.35
CA TRP A 147 9.34 -0.06 5.16
C TRP A 147 9.91 -0.10 3.74
N VAL A 148 11.18 -0.50 3.65
CA VAL A 148 11.90 -0.73 2.40
C VAL A 148 12.43 -2.16 2.41
N LEU A 149 12.16 -2.92 1.35
CA LEU A 149 12.86 -4.18 1.12
C LEU A 149 14.21 -3.86 0.48
N ARG A 150 15.29 -4.32 1.11
CA ARG A 150 16.65 -4.09 0.66
C ARG A 150 17.35 -5.41 0.36
N LEU A 151 18.05 -5.48 -0.76
CA LEU A 151 19.02 -6.54 -1.07
C LEU A 151 20.40 -5.90 -1.24
N GLU A 152 21.35 -6.25 -0.37
CA GLU A 152 22.72 -5.77 -0.45
C GLU A 152 23.50 -6.41 -1.60
N ALA A 153 24.41 -5.63 -2.19
CA ALA A 153 25.37 -6.12 -3.18
C ALA A 153 26.69 -6.53 -2.49
N PRO A 154 27.48 -7.45 -3.08
CA PRO A 154 27.22 -8.16 -4.33
C PRO A 154 26.32 -9.39 -4.13
N LEU A 155 25.40 -9.62 -5.08
CA LEU A 155 24.61 -10.86 -5.16
C LEU A 155 24.78 -11.46 -6.56
N ALA A 156 25.37 -12.64 -6.67
CA ALA A 156 25.60 -13.32 -7.94
C ALA A 156 24.53 -14.38 -8.23
N SER A 157 24.24 -14.60 -9.51
CA SER A 157 23.47 -15.75 -9.96
C SER A 157 24.26 -17.05 -9.76
N ILE A 158 23.55 -18.17 -9.63
CA ILE A 158 24.14 -19.50 -9.43
C ILE A 158 25.07 -19.87 -10.60
N ASP A 159 24.74 -19.44 -11.81
CA ASP A 159 25.56 -19.67 -13.00
C ASP A 159 26.77 -18.71 -13.13
N GLY A 160 26.91 -17.74 -12.21
CA GLY A 160 27.99 -16.75 -12.20
C GLY A 160 27.97 -15.75 -13.36
N LYS A 161 26.94 -15.77 -14.20
CA LYS A 161 26.83 -14.91 -15.39
C LYS A 161 26.31 -13.52 -15.07
N ARG A 162 25.54 -13.40 -13.98
CA ARG A 162 24.89 -12.15 -13.59
C ARG A 162 25.22 -11.78 -12.17
N THR A 163 25.43 -10.48 -11.94
CA THR A 163 25.70 -9.96 -10.60
C THR A 163 24.89 -8.70 -10.36
N LEU A 164 24.35 -8.57 -9.14
CA LEU A 164 23.77 -7.34 -8.63
C LEU A 164 24.93 -6.42 -8.22
N ALA A 165 25.18 -5.39 -9.02
CA ALA A 165 26.32 -4.49 -8.83
C ALA A 165 26.12 -3.43 -7.74
N ALA A 166 24.87 -3.12 -7.38
CA ALA A 166 24.53 -2.11 -6.39
C ALA A 166 23.35 -2.57 -5.53
N THR A 167 23.29 -2.10 -4.29
CA THR A 167 22.19 -2.39 -3.36
C THR A 167 20.84 -2.07 -4.00
N TRP A 168 19.99 -3.07 -4.10
CA TRP A 168 18.63 -2.93 -4.59
C TRP A 168 17.70 -2.54 -3.44
N ARG A 169 16.81 -1.58 -3.69
CA ARG A 169 15.88 -1.03 -2.69
C ARG A 169 14.50 -0.85 -3.31
N GLU A 170 13.49 -1.28 -2.58
CA GLU A 170 12.10 -1.20 -3.02
C GLU A 170 11.21 -0.70 -1.88
N ASN A 171 10.48 0.38 -2.12
CA ASN A 171 9.60 0.97 -1.11
C ASN A 171 8.30 0.15 -1.00
N LEU A 172 8.02 -0.35 0.20
CA LEU A 172 6.79 -1.10 0.50
C LEU A 172 5.66 -0.19 0.97
N GLY A 173 5.99 1.00 1.49
CA GLY A 173 5.03 1.95 2.04
C GLY A 173 4.93 1.88 3.57
N THR A 174 3.89 2.51 4.10
CA THR A 174 3.70 2.71 5.55
C THR A 174 2.64 1.76 6.09
N LEU A 175 2.99 1.00 7.13
CA LEU A 175 2.02 0.19 7.85
C LEU A 175 1.35 1.04 8.94
N TYR A 176 0.13 1.51 8.72
CA TYR A 176 -0.58 2.33 9.71
C TYR A 176 -1.03 1.49 10.92
N PRO A 177 -1.21 2.06 12.12
CA PRO A 177 -1.77 1.32 13.25
C PRO A 177 -3.28 1.12 13.12
N PHE A 178 -3.79 0.01 13.66
CA PHE A 178 -5.23 -0.19 13.81
C PHE A 178 -5.70 0.44 15.13
N THR A 179 -6.61 1.41 15.04
CA THR A 179 -7.06 2.24 16.18
C THR A 179 -8.56 2.51 16.11
N VAL A 180 -9.15 2.76 17.28
CA VAL A 180 -10.49 3.37 17.37
C VAL A 180 -10.32 4.88 17.18
N ARG A 181 -10.95 5.44 16.15
CA ARG A 181 -10.93 6.87 15.86
C ARG A 181 -11.90 7.65 16.74
N SER A 182 -13.11 7.13 16.90
CA SER A 182 -14.12 7.75 17.76
C SER A 182 -15.20 6.75 18.15
N THR A 183 -15.90 7.06 19.23
CA THR A 183 -17.08 6.33 19.69
C THR A 183 -18.16 7.35 20.00
N ASN A 184 -19.20 7.39 19.19
CA ASN A 184 -20.21 8.46 19.22
C ASN A 184 -21.62 7.86 19.36
N GLY A 185 -22.47 8.48 20.16
CA GLY A 185 -23.90 8.22 20.14
C GLY A 185 -24.53 8.91 18.94
N VAL A 186 -25.24 8.15 18.11
CA VAL A 186 -25.99 8.66 16.97
C VAL A 186 -27.47 8.73 17.36
N ASN A 187 -28.01 9.95 17.38
CA ASN A 187 -29.41 10.24 17.62
C ASN A 187 -29.99 10.96 16.40
N ARG A 188 -30.68 10.23 15.52
CA ARG A 188 -31.38 10.81 14.36
C ARG A 188 -32.86 10.92 14.69
N TYR A 189 -33.56 11.88 14.07
CA TYR A 189 -34.98 12.11 14.36
C TYR A 189 -35.88 10.91 14.04
N ASP A 190 -35.51 10.13 13.03
CA ASP A 190 -36.39 9.12 12.42
C ASP A 190 -35.87 7.69 12.64
N GLU A 191 -34.83 7.53 13.46
CA GLU A 191 -34.17 6.25 13.70
C GLU A 191 -33.95 6.03 15.20
N ALA A 192 -33.87 4.77 15.62
CA ALA A 192 -33.49 4.44 16.98
C ALA A 192 -32.06 4.92 17.29
N ASN A 193 -31.82 5.30 18.54
CA ASN A 193 -30.48 5.61 19.03
C ASN A 193 -29.55 4.40 18.82
N PHE A 194 -28.31 4.66 18.40
CA PHE A 194 -27.27 3.64 18.36
C PHE A 194 -25.91 4.25 18.65
N ILE A 195 -24.95 3.44 19.09
CA ILE A 195 -23.56 3.88 19.24
C ILE A 195 -22.78 3.45 18.01
N GLN A 196 -22.03 4.36 17.43
CA GLN A 196 -21.14 4.09 16.31
C GLN A 196 -19.68 4.21 16.76
N ILE A 197 -18.94 3.12 16.63
CA ILE A 197 -17.49 3.08 16.82
C ILE A 197 -16.86 3.18 15.43
N ASN A 198 -16.12 4.26 15.19
CA ASN A 198 -15.37 4.46 13.95
C ASN A 198 -13.94 3.95 14.14
N LEU A 199 -13.49 3.13 13.22
CA LEU A 199 -12.18 2.51 13.25
C LEU A 199 -11.26 3.13 12.19
N SER A 200 -9.95 2.99 12.37
CA SER A 200 -8.98 3.44 11.37
C SER A 200 -8.89 2.54 10.15
N LYS A 201 -9.32 1.28 10.29
CA LYS A 201 -9.25 0.23 9.27
C LYS A 201 -10.49 -0.64 9.30
N VAL A 202 -10.68 -1.41 8.22
CA VAL A 202 -11.75 -2.40 8.11
C VAL A 202 -11.42 -3.57 9.00
N VAL A 203 -12.39 -4.07 9.75
CA VAL A 203 -12.26 -5.28 10.57
C VAL A 203 -12.15 -6.50 9.64
N HIS A 204 -11.30 -7.47 9.99
CA HIS A 204 -11.11 -8.68 9.18
C HIS A 204 -12.44 -9.40 8.86
N ASP A 205 -12.56 -9.98 7.68
CA ASP A 205 -13.83 -10.57 7.21
C ASP A 205 -14.24 -11.77 8.06
N GLU A 206 -13.27 -12.56 8.52
CA GLU A 206 -13.46 -13.71 9.42
C GLU A 206 -14.05 -13.35 10.79
N ILE A 207 -13.94 -12.09 11.21
CA ILE A 207 -14.51 -11.64 12.48
C ILE A 207 -15.99 -11.37 12.27
N THR A 208 -16.83 -12.35 12.64
CA THR A 208 -18.29 -12.22 12.64
C THR A 208 -18.77 -11.34 13.80
N GLU A 209 -20.05 -11.00 13.83
CA GLU A 209 -20.66 -10.17 14.88
C GLU A 209 -20.60 -10.87 16.25
N GLU A 210 -20.66 -12.20 16.27
CA GLU A 210 -20.53 -13.02 17.48
C GLU A 210 -19.10 -12.99 18.03
N ILE A 211 -18.09 -13.12 17.17
CA ILE A 211 -16.68 -13.01 17.57
C ILE A 211 -16.40 -11.60 18.06
N LEU A 212 -16.95 -10.59 17.37
CA LEU A 212 -16.78 -9.19 17.71
C LEU A 212 -17.35 -8.84 19.09
N ALA A 213 -18.39 -9.52 19.54
CA ALA A 213 -18.94 -9.38 20.89
C ALA A 213 -17.91 -9.70 21.98
N GLY A 214 -16.96 -10.62 21.73
CA GLY A 214 -15.87 -10.93 22.66
C GLY A 214 -14.86 -9.78 22.84
N PHE A 215 -14.78 -8.85 21.89
CA PHE A 215 -13.88 -7.69 21.93
C PHE A 215 -14.58 -6.42 22.42
N LEU A 216 -15.88 -6.48 22.73
CA LEU A 216 -16.68 -5.32 23.06
C LEU A 216 -17.39 -5.51 24.39
N LYS A 217 -17.43 -4.45 25.19
CA LYS A 217 -18.22 -4.42 26.41
C LYS A 217 -18.88 -3.07 26.57
N ILE A 218 -20.18 -3.09 26.89
CA ILE A 218 -20.95 -1.90 27.18
C ILE A 218 -21.54 -1.97 28.59
N GLN A 219 -21.46 -0.87 29.33
CA GLN A 219 -22.01 -0.77 30.68
C GLN A 219 -22.73 0.57 30.87
N PRO A 220 -23.98 0.57 31.35
CA PRO A 220 -24.87 -0.59 31.53
C PRO A 220 -25.27 -1.21 30.20
N GLU A 221 -25.53 -2.52 30.18
CA GLU A 221 -25.99 -3.21 28.98
C GLU A 221 -27.44 -2.78 28.65
N PRO A 222 -27.71 -2.26 27.44
CA PRO A 222 -29.06 -1.87 27.03
C PRO A 222 -29.91 -3.11 26.75
N LYS A 223 -31.23 -2.96 26.81
CA LYS A 223 -32.14 -4.02 26.34
C LYS A 223 -32.04 -4.15 24.81
N ASN A 224 -32.36 -5.33 24.27
CA ASN A 224 -32.32 -5.61 22.83
C ASN A 224 -30.95 -5.28 22.20
N PHE A 225 -29.86 -5.55 22.93
CA PHE A 225 -28.51 -5.26 22.48
C PHE A 225 -28.14 -6.05 21.22
N GLY A 226 -27.57 -5.36 20.25
CA GLY A 226 -27.10 -5.95 19.00
C GLY A 226 -25.83 -5.27 18.53
N ILE A 227 -24.99 -6.02 17.82
CA ILE A 227 -23.74 -5.55 17.24
C ILE A 227 -23.82 -5.78 15.75
N LYS A 228 -23.53 -4.74 14.96
CA LYS A 228 -23.41 -4.85 13.50
C LYS A 228 -22.06 -4.37 13.02
N LYS A 229 -21.43 -5.17 12.17
CA LYS A 229 -20.19 -4.81 11.48
C LYS A 229 -20.51 -4.13 10.15
N SER A 230 -19.94 -2.96 9.89
CA SER A 230 -20.11 -2.27 8.61
C SER A 230 -18.82 -1.55 8.21
N TYR A 231 -18.08 -2.13 7.24
CA TYR A 231 -16.82 -1.58 6.72
C TYR A 231 -15.84 -1.14 7.84
N GLN A 232 -15.60 0.15 8.02
CA GLN A 232 -14.74 0.73 9.07
C GLN A 232 -15.50 1.15 10.33
N THR A 233 -16.71 0.64 10.51
CA THR A 233 -17.60 1.02 11.60
C THR A 233 -18.18 -0.20 12.29
N ILE A 234 -18.35 -0.09 13.60
CA ILE A 234 -19.12 -1.03 14.40
C ILE A 234 -20.30 -0.27 14.96
N GLN A 235 -21.50 -0.77 14.70
CA GLN A 235 -22.74 -0.21 15.21
C GLN A 235 -23.23 -1.06 16.38
N LEU A 236 -23.45 -0.42 17.52
CA LEU A 236 -24.09 -1.02 18.68
C LEU A 236 -25.53 -0.52 18.75
N SER A 237 -26.49 -1.41 18.56
CA SER A 237 -27.93 -1.13 18.69
C SER A 237 -28.45 -1.59 20.04
N GLY A 238 -29.53 -0.97 20.50
CA GLY A 238 -30.23 -1.35 21.72
C GLY A 238 -31.18 -0.24 22.16
N ASP A 239 -31.92 -0.51 23.22
CA ASP A 239 -32.86 0.45 23.82
C ASP A 239 -32.08 1.46 24.67
N PHE A 240 -31.34 2.36 24.02
CA PHE A 240 -30.55 3.39 24.69
C PHE A 240 -31.42 4.51 25.25
N GLU A 241 -31.24 4.80 26.54
CA GLU A 241 -31.97 5.83 27.26
C GLU A 241 -31.27 7.20 27.13
N ASN A 242 -32.06 8.25 26.92
CA ASN A 242 -31.56 9.62 26.91
C ASN A 242 -31.10 10.04 28.31
N GLY A 243 -30.00 10.80 28.39
CA GLY A 243 -29.41 11.28 29.64
C GLY A 243 -28.65 10.21 30.44
N ARG A 244 -28.71 8.95 30.04
CA ARG A 244 -27.94 7.86 30.65
C ARG A 244 -26.53 7.79 30.04
N THR A 245 -25.53 7.59 30.91
CA THR A 245 -24.15 7.40 30.47
C THR A 245 -23.88 5.93 30.21
N TYR A 246 -23.35 5.63 29.02
CA TYR A 246 -22.90 4.30 28.60
C TYR A 246 -21.38 4.32 28.43
N GLU A 247 -20.68 3.43 29.13
CA GLU A 247 -19.26 3.19 28.94
C GLU A 247 -19.08 2.04 27.94
N VAL A 248 -18.42 2.35 26.82
CA VAL A 248 -18.08 1.41 25.77
C VAL A 248 -16.59 1.12 25.85
N THR A 249 -16.26 -0.15 25.95
CA THR A 249 -14.90 -0.67 26.00
C THR A 249 -14.65 -1.53 24.77
N VAL A 250 -13.59 -1.21 24.03
CA VAL A 250 -13.04 -2.03 22.95
C VAL A 250 -11.74 -2.64 23.45
N PHE A 251 -11.67 -3.97 23.50
CA PHE A 251 -10.50 -4.71 23.98
C PHE A 251 -9.45 -4.88 22.86
N PRO A 252 -8.17 -5.02 23.23
CA PRO A 252 -7.10 -5.25 22.27
C PRO A 252 -7.22 -6.63 21.61
N GLY A 253 -6.50 -6.84 20.51
CA GLY A 253 -6.45 -8.09 19.75
C GLY A 253 -7.45 -8.17 18.59
N LEU A 254 -8.32 -7.19 18.42
CA LEU A 254 -9.19 -7.10 17.24
C LEU A 254 -8.32 -6.97 15.98
N LYS A 255 -8.49 -7.87 15.01
CA LYS A 255 -7.70 -7.93 13.76
C LYS A 255 -8.38 -7.12 12.65
N ALA A 256 -7.61 -6.30 11.94
CA ALA A 256 -8.03 -5.59 10.74
C ALA A 256 -7.83 -6.46 9.47
N TYR A 257 -8.38 -6.00 8.34
CA TYR A 257 -8.25 -6.67 7.05
C TYR A 257 -6.79 -6.83 6.59
N ASP A 258 -5.93 -5.88 6.91
CA ASP A 258 -4.48 -5.96 6.64
C ASP A 258 -3.70 -6.69 7.73
N GLU A 259 -4.40 -7.48 8.54
CA GLU A 259 -3.86 -8.30 9.63
C GLU A 259 -3.26 -7.56 10.82
N THR A 260 -3.22 -6.22 10.80
CA THR A 260 -2.83 -5.45 11.98
C THR A 260 -3.84 -5.61 13.11
N GLN A 261 -3.36 -5.57 14.35
CA GLN A 261 -4.20 -5.74 15.54
C GLN A 261 -4.37 -4.42 16.31
N LEU A 262 -5.52 -4.28 16.96
CA LEU A 262 -5.76 -3.20 17.91
C LEU A 262 -4.90 -3.44 19.16
N VAL A 263 -3.90 -2.59 19.37
CA VAL A 263 -2.87 -2.82 20.41
C VAL A 263 -3.36 -2.43 21.81
N ALA A 264 -4.20 -1.39 21.90
CA ALA A 264 -4.60 -0.79 23.17
C ALA A 264 -6.11 -0.90 23.40
N GLN A 265 -6.48 -1.13 24.66
CA GLN A 265 -7.87 -1.00 25.08
C GLN A 265 -8.31 0.46 24.94
N VAL A 266 -9.52 0.66 24.41
CA VAL A 266 -10.13 1.99 24.31
C VAL A 266 -11.42 2.01 25.10
N LYS A 267 -11.52 2.96 26.03
CA LYS A 267 -12.73 3.22 26.82
C LYS A 267 -13.32 4.56 26.41
N SER A 268 -14.62 4.60 26.15
CA SER A 268 -15.33 5.81 25.73
C SER A 268 -16.64 5.93 26.49
N LYS A 269 -17.01 7.15 26.87
CA LYS A 269 -18.31 7.44 27.48
C LYS A 269 -19.21 8.09 26.46
N VAL A 270 -20.44 7.59 26.36
CA VAL A 270 -21.46 8.08 25.44
C VAL A 270 -22.70 8.44 26.24
N VAL A 271 -23.27 9.61 25.95
CA VAL A 271 -24.55 10.07 26.51
C VAL A 271 -25.43 10.51 25.36
N PHE A 272 -26.66 10.00 25.30
CA PHE A 272 -27.62 10.45 24.31
C PHE A 272 -28.37 11.68 24.82
N THR A 273 -28.29 12.77 24.06
CA THR A 273 -29.10 13.97 24.29
C THR A 273 -30.31 13.94 23.35
N PRO A 274 -31.53 14.23 23.83
CA PRO A 274 -32.69 14.34 22.96
C PRO A 274 -32.48 15.40 21.88
N ASN A 275 -32.85 15.09 20.65
CA ASN A 275 -32.84 16.09 19.59
C ASN A 275 -33.85 17.21 19.90
N PRO A 276 -33.51 18.49 19.64
CA PRO A 276 -34.42 19.59 19.90
C PRO A 276 -35.69 19.45 19.07
N GLY A 277 -36.81 19.95 19.59
CA GLY A 277 -38.03 20.04 18.80
C GLY A 277 -37.86 21.00 17.62
N PHE A 278 -38.35 20.64 16.44
CA PHE A 278 -38.37 21.54 15.29
C PHE A 278 -39.70 21.49 14.54
N VAL A 279 -40.01 22.62 13.90
CA VAL A 279 -41.06 22.76 12.89
C VAL A 279 -40.43 23.43 11.69
N THR A 280 -40.59 22.87 10.50
CA THR A 280 -40.22 23.54 9.26
C THR A 280 -41.34 23.46 8.24
N LEU A 281 -41.49 24.54 7.48
CA LEU A 281 -42.41 24.66 6.36
C LEU A 281 -41.56 24.56 5.08
N PRO A 282 -42.02 23.81 4.06
CA PRO A 282 -41.35 23.79 2.77
C PRO A 282 -41.24 25.22 2.25
N ALA A 283 -40.12 25.53 1.59
CA ALA A 283 -39.89 26.85 1.03
C ALA A 283 -41.07 27.24 0.13
N PHE A 284 -41.70 28.36 0.43
CA PHE A 284 -42.84 28.86 -0.32
C PHE A 284 -42.38 29.20 -1.75
N SER A 285 -42.75 28.36 -2.73
CA SER A 285 -42.77 28.82 -4.11
C SER A 285 -43.91 29.85 -4.23
N LYS A 286 -43.59 31.04 -4.73
CA LYS A 286 -44.54 32.13 -4.96
C LYS A 286 -45.48 31.75 -6.11
N VAL A 287 -46.37 30.78 -5.92
CA VAL A 287 -47.41 30.46 -6.89
C VAL A 287 -48.72 31.07 -6.41
N GLN A 288 -49.08 32.18 -7.04
CA GLN A 288 -50.35 32.85 -6.88
C GLN A 288 -51.41 32.02 -7.61
N ASN A 289 -52.17 31.19 -6.88
CA ASN A 289 -53.24 30.38 -7.45
C ASN A 289 -54.61 30.77 -6.86
N ALA A 290 -55.59 30.84 -7.77
CA ALA A 290 -56.91 31.46 -7.59
C ALA A 290 -57.98 30.58 -6.91
N SER A 291 -57.63 29.39 -6.40
CA SER A 291 -58.59 28.45 -5.79
C SER A 291 -58.34 28.24 -4.29
N GLY A 292 -59.42 28.25 -3.48
CA GLY A 292 -59.39 28.28 -2.01
C GLY A 292 -58.93 27.01 -1.27
N ALA A 293 -58.39 25.99 -1.94
CA ALA A 293 -57.89 24.77 -1.31
C ALA A 293 -56.36 24.69 -1.39
N LYS A 294 -55.66 25.12 -0.33
CA LYS A 294 -54.21 24.94 -0.18
C LYS A 294 -53.90 23.78 0.76
N ARG A 295 -53.01 22.88 0.34
CA ARG A 295 -52.32 21.91 1.21
C ARG A 295 -50.90 22.42 1.47
N PHE A 296 -50.47 22.36 2.72
CA PHE A 296 -49.11 22.69 3.12
C PHE A 296 -48.53 21.46 3.78
N ASP A 297 -47.38 21.01 3.28
CA ASP A 297 -46.61 20.01 4.00
C ASP A 297 -45.95 20.68 5.20
N ILE A 298 -45.94 20.00 6.34
CA ILE A 298 -45.25 20.47 7.55
C ILE A 298 -44.38 19.33 8.02
N LEU A 299 -43.08 19.60 8.18
CA LEU A 299 -42.17 18.64 8.79
C LEU A 299 -41.96 19.04 10.25
N THR A 300 -42.13 18.09 11.15
CA THR A 300 -42.00 18.28 12.58
C THR A 300 -41.15 17.18 13.19
N GLY A 301 -40.37 17.50 14.22
CA GLY A 301 -39.66 16.51 15.03
C GLY A 301 -39.75 16.85 16.51
N ASN A 302 -39.92 15.84 17.37
CA ASN A 302 -39.88 15.95 18.83
C ASN A 302 -40.80 17.03 19.45
N LEU A 303 -42.06 17.11 19.00
CA LEU A 303 -43.07 18.03 19.54
C LEU A 303 -44.24 17.29 20.17
N LYS A 304 -44.79 17.84 21.26
CA LYS A 304 -46.03 17.33 21.89
C LYS A 304 -47.30 17.80 21.18
N GLY A 305 -47.22 18.89 20.42
CA GLY A 305 -48.35 19.45 19.69
C GLY A 305 -47.94 20.63 18.83
N LEU A 306 -48.71 20.89 17.78
CA LEU A 306 -48.50 21.99 16.85
C LEU A 306 -49.80 22.80 16.73
N ARG A 307 -49.73 24.10 16.98
CA ARG A 307 -50.85 25.02 16.76
C ARG A 307 -50.58 25.84 15.50
N VAL A 308 -51.43 25.67 14.48
CA VAL A 308 -51.36 26.43 13.23
C VAL A 308 -52.43 27.51 13.24
N ARG A 309 -52.07 28.74 12.86
CA ARG A 309 -53.01 29.85 12.65
C ARG A 309 -52.88 30.36 11.23
N VAL A 310 -53.97 30.31 10.48
CA VAL A 310 -54.09 30.97 9.18
C VAL A 310 -54.62 32.38 9.42
N LYS A 311 -53.91 33.39 8.90
CA LYS A 311 -54.43 34.76 8.83
C LYS A 311 -54.89 35.02 7.40
N GLN A 312 -56.13 35.44 7.28
CA GLN A 312 -56.72 35.97 6.04
C GLN A 312 -56.39 37.46 5.92
#